data_AF-A0A5E4PLZ9-F1
#
_entry.id   AF-A0A5E4PLZ9-F1
#
_cell.length_a   1.000
_cell.length_b   1.000
_cell.length_c   1.000
_cell.angle_alpha   90.00
_cell.angle_beta   90.00
_cell.angle_gamma   90.00
#
_symmetry.space_group_name_H-M   'P 1'
#
loop_
_entity.id
_entity.type
_entity.pdbx_description
1 polymer ?
#
loop_
_entity_poly.entity_id
_entity_poly.type
_entity_poly.pdbx_seq_one_letter_code
_entity_poly.pdbx_strand_id
1 'polypeptide(L)'
;MPYQEFQENWRIFSELIDQIPHIENEQIKTLIKQYIEQNLIILNDVFTTSIDNLKSLQNAKTVNDVICTQARFTNEVSKKLSLSTQRFINTSLGHIADYNEWLKAHCDLATD
;
A
#
# COMPACT_ATOMS: atom_id res chain seq x y z
N MET A 1 23.92 4.41 4.59
CA MET A 1 23.79 2.94 4.49
C MET A 1 22.33 2.58 4.25
N PRO A 2 21.98 1.50 3.53
CA PRO A 2 20.59 1.14 3.18
C PRO A 2 19.64 1.08 4.39
N TYR A 3 20.13 0.63 5.54
CA TYR A 3 19.34 0.60 6.78
C TYR A 3 18.96 2.00 7.31
N GLN A 4 19.89 2.96 7.23
CA GLN A 4 19.62 4.34 7.68
C GLN A 4 18.62 5.04 6.75
N GLU A 5 18.76 4.82 5.44
CA GLU A 5 17.82 5.32 4.44
C GLU A 5 16.42 4.76 4.67
N PHE A 6 16.32 3.46 4.97
CA PHE A 6 15.07 2.83 5.34
C PHE A 6 14.42 3.47 6.59
N GLN A 7 15.20 3.67 7.67
CA GLN A 7 14.70 4.30 8.90
C GLN A 7 14.22 5.73 8.65
N GLU A 8 14.94 6.49 7.83
CA GLU A 8 14.58 7.87 7.48
C GLU A 8 13.31 7.93 6.64
N ASN A 9 13.19 7.08 5.62
CA ASN A 9 11.97 6.98 4.81
C ASN A 9 10.76 6.60 5.66
N TRP A 10 10.93 5.66 6.60
CA TRP A 10 9.87 5.30 7.55
C TRP A 10 9.47 6.47 8.44
N ARG A 11 10.46 7.20 9.01
CA ARG A 11 10.22 8.39 9.84
C ARG A 11 9.39 9.43 9.09
N ILE A 12 9.82 9.80 7.89
CA ILE A 12 9.12 10.78 7.04
C ILE A 12 7.70 10.30 6.73
N PHE A 13 7.53 9.03 6.36
CA PHE A 13 6.21 8.46 6.07
C PHE A 13 5.27 8.54 7.28
N SER A 14 5.74 8.18 8.48
CA SER A 14 4.93 8.28 9.71
C SER A 14 4.57 9.73 10.05
N GLU A 15 5.52 10.65 9.93
CA GLU A 15 5.26 12.07 10.21
C GLU A 15 4.22 12.67 9.26
N LEU A 16 4.27 12.29 7.98
CA LEU A 16 3.29 12.75 6.99
C LEU A 16 1.89 12.22 7.28
N ILE A 17 1.74 10.99 7.79
CA ILE A 17 0.45 10.44 8.22
C ILE A 17 -0.09 11.23 9.41
N ASP A 18 0.75 11.49 10.41
CA ASP A 18 0.35 12.19 11.64
C ASP A 18 -0.01 13.65 11.39
N GLN A 19 0.59 14.27 10.37
CA GLN A 19 0.36 15.66 9.98
C GLN A 19 -0.87 15.87 9.08
N ILE A 20 -1.58 14.81 8.70
CA ILE A 20 -2.78 14.97 7.86
C ILE A 20 -3.80 15.80 8.65
N PRO A 21 -4.18 16.99 8.13
CA PRO A 21 -4.99 17.93 8.88
C PRO A 21 -6.32 17.29 9.28
N HIS A 22 -6.97 17.85 10.31
CA HIS A 22 -8.36 17.52 10.59
C HIS A 22 -9.22 18.07 9.45
N ILE A 23 -9.43 17.24 8.42
CA ILE A 23 -10.22 17.60 7.25
C ILE A 23 -11.69 17.63 7.67
N GLU A 24 -12.31 18.80 7.58
CA GLU A 24 -13.73 19.00 7.91
C GLU A 24 -14.65 18.26 6.92
N ASN A 25 -14.20 18.07 5.69
CA ASN A 25 -14.93 17.31 4.68
C ASN A 25 -14.77 15.79 4.92
N GLU A 26 -15.83 15.15 5.40
CA GLU A 26 -15.85 13.72 5.72
C GLU A 26 -15.60 12.81 4.51
N GLN A 27 -15.96 13.23 3.28
CA GLN A 27 -15.66 12.45 2.08
C GLN A 27 -14.16 12.44 1.77
N ILE A 28 -13.53 13.62 1.78
CA ILE A 28 -12.08 13.76 1.56
C ILE A 28 -11.29 13.01 2.65
N LYS A 29 -11.73 13.13 3.91
CA LYS A 29 -11.14 12.42 5.05
C LYS A 29 -11.23 10.89 4.87
N THR A 30 -12.35 10.38 4.39
CA THR A 30 -12.54 8.96 4.11
C THR A 30 -11.59 8.47 3.01
N LEU A 31 -11.47 9.22 1.91
CA LEU A 31 -10.57 8.89 0.80
C LEU A 31 -9.10 8.86 1.24
N ILE A 32 -8.66 9.87 2.00
CA ILE A 32 -7.29 9.93 2.51
C ILE A 32 -7.01 8.79 3.49
N LYS A 33 -7.94 8.49 4.41
CA LYS A 33 -7.81 7.35 5.31
C LYS A 33 -7.65 6.04 4.55
N GLN A 34 -8.49 5.78 3.55
CA GLN A 34 -8.39 4.57 2.71
C GLN A 34 -7.04 4.50 1.98
N TYR A 35 -6.56 5.62 1.45
CA TYR A 35 -5.26 5.70 0.78
C TYR A 35 -4.11 5.34 1.74
N ILE A 36 -4.11 5.88 2.95
CA ILE A 36 -3.10 5.56 3.98
C ILE A 36 -3.15 4.08 4.34
N GLU A 37 -4.34 3.54 4.61
CA GLU A 37 -4.53 2.13 4.97
C GLU A 37 -4.00 1.20 3.89
N GLN A 38 -4.24 1.51 2.60
CA GLN A 38 -3.71 0.74 1.49
C GLN A 38 -2.18 0.76 1.43
N ASN A 39 -1.55 1.91 1.64
CA ASN A 39 -0.08 2.02 1.69
C ASN A 39 0.50 1.21 2.87
N LEU A 40 -0.12 1.30 4.05
CA LEU A 40 0.28 0.53 5.22
C LEU A 40 0.18 -0.99 4.99
N ILE A 41 -0.89 -1.44 4.33
CA ILE A 41 -1.06 -2.86 3.98
C ILE A 41 0.09 -3.32 3.06
N ILE A 42 0.41 -2.55 2.02
CA ILE A 42 1.51 -2.86 1.08
C ILE A 42 2.84 -2.97 1.81
N LEU A 43 3.18 -1.96 2.63
CA LEU A 43 4.43 -1.93 3.38
C LEU A 43 4.52 -3.11 4.34
N ASN A 44 3.44 -3.40 5.08
CA ASN A 44 3.38 -4.54 5.99
C ASN A 44 3.53 -5.87 5.26
N ASP A 45 2.95 -6.03 4.08
CA ASP A 45 3.10 -7.21 3.25
C ASP A 45 4.55 -7.44 2.80
N VAL A 46 5.27 -6.37 2.45
CA VAL A 46 6.71 -6.44 2.13
C VAL A 46 7.53 -6.79 3.37
N PHE A 47 7.25 -6.18 4.53
CA PHE A 47 7.97 -6.47 5.77
C PHE A 47 7.79 -7.89 6.25
N THR A 48 6.55 -8.38 6.32
CA THR A 48 6.25 -9.75 6.77
C THR A 48 6.95 -10.78 5.88
N THR A 49 6.91 -10.59 4.56
CA THR A 49 7.61 -11.46 3.60
C THR A 49 9.13 -11.40 3.75
N SER A 50 9.67 -10.22 4.04
CA SER A 50 11.10 -10.02 4.31
C SER A 50 11.52 -10.74 5.60
N ILE A 51 10.73 -10.59 6.67
CA ILE A 51 10.96 -11.25 7.97
C ILE A 51 10.96 -12.77 7.82
N ASP A 52 9.98 -13.34 7.10
CA ASP A 52 9.89 -14.79 6.93
C ASP A 52 11.04 -15.37 6.10
N ASN A 53 11.54 -14.60 5.12
CA ASN A 53 12.74 -14.98 4.39
C ASN A 53 14.01 -14.84 5.23
N LEU A 54 14.13 -13.83 6.09
CA LEU A 54 15.23 -13.75 7.06
C LEU A 54 15.25 -14.92 8.04
N LYS A 55 14.07 -15.33 8.57
CA LYS A 55 13.96 -16.55 9.39
C LYS A 55 14.39 -17.81 8.62
N SER A 56 14.08 -17.88 7.32
CA SER A 56 14.50 -19.00 6.47
C SER A 56 16.03 -19.00 6.25
N LEU A 57 16.61 -17.81 6.00
CA LEU A 57 18.06 -17.64 5.83
C LEU A 57 18.84 -17.96 7.10
N GLN A 58 18.30 -17.68 8.29
CA GLN A 58 18.93 -18.09 9.56
C GLN A 58 19.14 -19.60 9.67
N ASN A 59 18.33 -20.40 8.98
CA ASN A 59 18.39 -21.86 8.98
C ASN A 59 19.09 -22.44 7.75
N ALA A 60 19.57 -21.60 6.83
CA ALA A 60 20.23 -22.02 5.60
C ALA A 60 21.60 -22.67 5.89
N LYS A 61 21.88 -23.81 5.26
CA LYS A 61 23.15 -24.55 5.45
C LYS A 61 24.03 -24.52 4.21
N THR A 62 23.44 -24.22 3.06
CA THR A 62 24.12 -24.24 1.76
C THR A 62 23.87 -22.95 0.97
N VAL A 63 24.74 -22.69 -0.01
CA VAL A 63 24.55 -21.59 -0.97
C VAL A 63 23.24 -21.74 -1.74
N ASN A 64 22.85 -22.98 -2.07
CA ASN A 64 21.58 -23.24 -2.75
C ASN A 64 20.38 -22.86 -1.89
N ASP A 65 20.42 -23.06 -0.57
CA ASP A 65 19.33 -22.65 0.33
C ASP A 65 19.14 -21.13 0.30
N VAL A 66 20.26 -20.38 0.25
CA VAL A 66 20.25 -18.92 0.15
C VAL A 66 19.64 -18.47 -1.17
N ILE A 67 20.11 -19.02 -2.29
CA ILE A 67 19.61 -18.68 -3.64
C ILE A 67 18.12 -19.00 -3.77
N CYS A 68 17.69 -20.19 -3.34
CA CYS A 68 16.29 -20.59 -3.38
C CYS A 68 15.41 -19.67 -2.52
N THR A 69 15.89 -19.28 -1.33
CA THR A 69 15.17 -18.35 -0.45
C THR A 69 15.02 -16.97 -1.07
N GLN A 70 16.08 -16.45 -1.71
CA GLN A 70 16.03 -15.18 -2.44
C GLN A 70 15.09 -15.23 -3.64
N ALA A 71 15.11 -16.30 -4.42
CA ALA A 71 14.20 -16.47 -5.55
C ALA A 71 12.73 -16.51 -5.09
N ARG A 72 12.46 -17.23 -3.99
CA ARG A 72 11.12 -17.28 -3.37
C ARG A 72 10.68 -15.90 -2.88
N PHE A 73 11.54 -15.18 -2.15
CA PHE A 73 11.27 -13.82 -1.69
C PHE A 73 10.84 -12.90 -2.84
N THR A 74 11.64 -12.86 -3.91
CA THR A 74 11.36 -12.01 -5.08
C THR A 74 10.00 -12.35 -5.71
N ASN A 75 9.69 -13.64 -5.85
CA ASN A 75 8.42 -14.08 -6.41
C ASN A 75 7.22 -13.72 -5.50
N GLU A 76 7.35 -13.94 -4.19
CA GLU A 76 6.30 -13.65 -3.22
C GLU A 76 6.01 -12.14 -3.13
N VAL A 77 7.06 -11.32 -3.04
CA VAL A 77 6.91 -9.85 -3.03
C VAL A 77 6.29 -9.36 -4.34
N SER A 78 6.76 -9.85 -5.50
CA SER A 78 6.20 -9.48 -6.80
C SER A 78 4.70 -9.79 -6.89
N LYS A 79 4.30 -10.99 -6.44
CA LYS A 79 2.89 -11.40 -6.39
C LYS A 79 2.06 -10.51 -5.47
N LYS A 80 2.56 -10.23 -4.25
CA LYS A 80 1.85 -9.37 -3.27
C LYS A 80 1.70 -7.93 -3.77
N LEU A 81 2.74 -7.37 -4.40
CA LEU A 81 2.69 -6.04 -5.01
C LEU A 81 1.69 -6.00 -6.16
N SER A 82 1.70 -6.99 -7.06
CA SER A 82 0.74 -7.06 -8.16
C SER A 82 -0.71 -7.12 -7.66
N LEU A 83 -1.00 -7.95 -6.66
CA LEU A 83 -2.32 -8.02 -6.03
C LEU A 83 -2.72 -6.71 -5.36
N SER A 84 -1.78 -6.04 -4.70
CA SER A 84 -2.04 -4.75 -4.05
C SER A 84 -2.31 -3.65 -5.07
N THR A 85 -1.55 -3.59 -6.16
CA THR A 85 -1.79 -2.68 -7.29
C THR A 85 -3.18 -2.92 -7.88
N GLN A 86 -3.57 -4.18 -8.06
CA GLN A 86 -4.92 -4.50 -8.56
C GLN A 86 -6.01 -4.02 -7.59
N ARG A 87 -5.85 -4.21 -6.28
CA ARG A 87 -6.78 -3.72 -5.26
C ARG A 87 -6.87 -2.20 -5.26
N PHE A 88 -5.73 -1.52 -5.38
CA PHE A 88 -5.66 -0.07 -5.47
C PHE A 88 -6.45 0.44 -6.69
N ILE A 89 -6.18 -0.11 -7.88
CA ILE A 89 -6.90 0.22 -9.12
C ILE A 89 -8.40 -0.01 -8.96
N ASN A 90 -8.82 -1.15 -8.43
CA ASN A 90 -10.24 -1.45 -8.23
C ASN A 90 -10.91 -0.43 -7.29
N THR A 91 -10.21 -0.02 -6.22
CA THR A 91 -10.73 0.98 -5.29
C THR A 91 -10.85 2.35 -5.96
N SER A 92 -9.82 2.78 -6.70
CA SER A 92 -9.85 4.05 -7.44
C SER A 92 -10.94 4.08 -8.52
N LEU A 93 -11.17 2.97 -9.23
CA LEU A 93 -12.27 2.85 -10.20
C LEU A 93 -13.64 2.95 -9.52
N GLY A 94 -13.80 2.39 -8.31
CA GLY A 94 -14.99 2.57 -7.49
C GLY A 94 -15.23 4.06 -7.17
N HIS A 95 -14.21 4.77 -6.69
CA HIS A 95 -14.32 6.21 -6.40
C HIS A 95 -14.72 7.04 -7.63
N ILE A 96 -14.22 6.70 -8.82
CA ILE A 96 -14.60 7.37 -10.08
C ILE A 96 -16.06 7.09 -10.44
N ALA A 97 -16.52 5.85 -10.24
CA ALA A 97 -17.92 5.48 -10.49
C ALA A 97 -18.88 6.24 -9.54
N ASP A 98 -18.55 6.28 -8.24
CA ASP A 98 -19.32 7.01 -7.22
C ASP A 98 -19.40 8.51 -7.57
N TYR A 99 -18.28 9.11 -7.99
CA TYR A 99 -18.25 10.51 -8.42
C TYR A 99 -19.08 10.76 -9.69
N ASN A 100 -19.03 9.86 -10.67
CA ASN A 100 -19.84 9.96 -11.88
C ASN A 100 -21.36 9.83 -11.57
N GLU A 101 -21.74 8.99 -10.63
CA GLU A 101 -23.13 8.87 -10.18
C GLU A 101 -23.59 10.13 -9.44
N TRP A 102 -22.74 10.68 -8.56
CA TRP A 102 -23.00 11.97 -7.91
C TRP A 102 -23.18 13.10 -8.93
N LEU A 103 -22.31 13.18 -9.94
CA LEU A 103 -22.42 14.17 -11.02
C LEU A 103 -23.73 14.04 -11.78
N LYS A 104 -24.14 12.84 -12.18
CA LYS A 104 -25.45 12.63 -12.82
C LYS A 104 -26.59 13.12 -11.93
N ALA A 105 -26.59 12.73 -10.66
CA ALA A 105 -27.64 13.11 -9.73
C ALA A 105 -27.73 14.62 -9.47
N HIS A 106 -26.61 15.37 -9.50
CA HIS A 106 -26.58 16.78 -9.11
C HIS A 106 -26.40 17.76 -10.28
N CYS A 107 -25.94 17.30 -11.43
CA CYS A 107 -25.82 18.11 -12.64
C CYS A 107 -26.98 17.87 -13.62
N ASP A 108 -27.58 16.67 -13.69
CA ASP A 108 -28.76 16.45 -14.54
C ASP A 108 -30.04 17.08 -13.92
N LEU A 109 -30.04 17.39 -12.62
CA LEU A 109 -31.11 18.15 -11.95
C LEU A 109 -30.98 19.68 -12.11
N ALA A 110 -29.94 20.19 -12.77
CA ALA A 110 -29.71 21.62 -12.98
C ALA A 110 -30.20 22.13 -14.36
N THR A 111 -30.83 21.28 -15.15
CA THR A 111 -31.40 21.62 -16.47
C THR A 111 -32.93 21.53 -16.49
N ASP A 112 -33.59 22.28 -15.59
CA ASP A 112 -34.96 22.78 -15.76
C ASP A 112 -35.07 24.20 -15.19
#